data_AF-A0A1A3BHP1-F1
#
_entry.id   AF-A0A1A3BHP1-F1
#
_cell.length_a   1.000
_cell.length_b   1.000
_cell.length_c   1.000
_cell.angle_alpha   90.00
_cell.angle_beta   90.00
_cell.angle_gamma   90.00
#
_symmetry.space_group_name_H-M   'P 1'
#
loop_
_entity.id
_entity.type
_entity.pdbx_description
1 polymer ?
#
loop_
_entity_poly.entity_id
_entity_poly.type
_entity_poly.pdbx_seq_one_letter_code
_entity_poly.pdbx_strand_id
1 'polypeptide(L)' 'MAEVLRERVVTAICEVLYIDETDLIDGDATDLRDLGLDSVRFVLLMKQLGVNRESEVPARLAEDLSIAGWVRELAGAPG' A
#
# COMPACT_ATOMS: atom_id res chain seq x y z
N MET A 1 -6.78 9.54 12.56
CA MET A 1 -7.24 9.13 11.20
C MET A 1 -6.09 8.54 10.39
N ALA A 2 -4.99 9.27 10.21
CA ALA A 2 -3.81 8.76 9.50
C ALA A 2 -3.23 7.47 10.11
N GLU A 3 -3.19 7.35 11.44
CA GLU A 3 -2.66 6.14 12.11
C GLU A 3 -3.53 4.89 11.90
N VAL A 4 -4.85 5.02 12.02
CA VAL A 4 -5.80 3.93 11.70
C VAL A 4 -5.71 3.53 10.22
N LEU A 5 -5.51 4.50 9.32
CA LEU A 5 -5.29 4.21 7.90
C LEU A 5 -3.96 3.49 7.67
N ARG A 6 -2.89 3.93 8.33
CA ARG A 6 -1.58 3.29 8.29
C ARG A 6 -1.67 1.84 8.74
N GLU A 7 -2.28 1.56 9.88
CA GLU A 7 -2.48 0.20 10.39
C GLU A 7 -3.22 -0.69 9.37
N ARG A 8 -4.27 -0.14 8.73
CA ARG A 8 -5.02 -0.85 7.68
C ARG A 8 -4.15 -1.13 6.44
N VAL A 9 -3.32 -0.17 6.02
CA VAL A 9 -2.40 -0.34 4.89
C VAL A 9 -1.34 -1.39 5.20
N VAL A 10 -0.70 -1.30 6.37
CA VAL A 10 0.31 -2.27 6.82
C VAL A 10 -0.29 -3.68 6.91
N THR A 11 -1.45 -3.83 7.55
CA THR A 11 -2.15 -5.12 7.62
C THR A 11 -2.39 -5.71 6.24
N ALA A 12 -2.89 -4.91 5.29
CA ALA A 12 -3.14 -5.36 3.93
C ALA A 12 -1.86 -5.75 3.18
N ILE A 13 -0.76 -5.02 3.40
CA ILE A 13 0.54 -5.34 2.81
C ILE A 13 1.05 -6.67 3.35
N CYS A 14 1.02 -6.87 4.67
CA CYS A 14 1.45 -8.13 5.29
C CYS A 14 0.66 -9.32 4.75
N GLU A 15 -0.66 -9.18 4.61
CA GLU A 15 -1.52 -10.23 4.07
C GLU A 15 -1.27 -10.53 2.58
N VAL A 16 -1.07 -9.51 1.74
CA VAL A 16 -0.88 -9.69 0.29
C VAL A 16 0.54 -10.14 -0.08
N LEU A 17 1.54 -9.64 0.63
CA LEU A 17 2.94 -9.97 0.39
C LEU A 17 3.37 -11.24 1.14
N TYR A 18 2.55 -11.73 2.09
CA TYR A 18 2.85 -12.87 2.96
C TYR A 18 4.12 -12.64 3.79
N ILE A 19 4.20 -11.48 4.42
CA ILE A 19 5.31 -11.03 5.27
C ILE A 19 4.81 -10.63 6.65
N ASP A 20 5.73 -10.51 7.61
CA ASP A 20 5.49 -9.90 8.91
C ASP A 20 5.90 -8.41 8.91
N GLU A 21 5.35 -7.61 9.83
CA GLU A 21 5.74 -6.19 9.96
C GLU A 21 7.25 -6.04 10.29
N THR A 22 7.86 -7.06 10.89
CA THR A 22 9.31 -7.10 11.17
C THR A 22 10.18 -7.22 9.93
N ASP A 23 9.60 -7.58 8.78
CA ASP A 23 10.32 -7.66 7.50
C ASP A 23 10.48 -6.29 6.83
N LEU A 24 9.83 -5.24 7.36
CA LEU A 24 9.97 -3.87 6.88
C LEU A 24 11.37 -3.31 7.21
N ILE A 25 12.18 -3.13 6.17
CA ILE A 25 13.59 -2.74 6.30
C ILE A 25 13.76 -1.27 6.70
N ASP A 26 12.88 -0.38 6.23
CA ASP A 26 12.93 1.07 6.46
C ASP A 26 11.59 1.63 6.98
N GLY A 27 10.85 0.81 7.75
CA GLY A 27 9.53 1.16 8.24
C GLY A 27 8.61 1.64 7.10
N ASP A 28 8.04 2.84 7.23
CA ASP A 28 7.11 3.37 6.24
C ASP A 28 7.76 3.77 4.91
N ALA A 29 9.08 3.95 4.88
CA ALA A 29 9.82 4.25 3.67
C ALA A 29 10.21 3.00 2.86
N THR A 30 9.94 1.80 3.40
CA THR A 30 10.26 0.53 2.73
C THR A 30 9.65 0.48 1.34
N ASP A 31 10.49 0.26 0.31
CA ASP A 31 10.03 0.00 -1.05
C ASP A 31 9.43 -1.40 -1.11
N LEU A 32 8.12 -1.49 -1.33
CA LEU A 32 7.40 -2.76 -1.30
C LEU A 32 7.86 -3.73 -2.41
N ARG A 33 8.55 -3.25 -3.44
CA ARG A 33 9.14 -4.12 -4.48
C ARG A 33 10.22 -5.03 -3.91
N ASP A 34 10.97 -4.56 -2.92
CA ASP A 34 12.00 -5.35 -2.22
C ASP A 34 11.38 -6.52 -1.44
N LEU A 35 10.09 -6.40 -1.10
CA LEU A 35 9.28 -7.40 -0.40
C LEU A 35 8.39 -8.23 -1.34
N GLY A 36 8.60 -8.11 -2.66
CA GLY A 36 7.91 -8.92 -3.66
C GLY A 36 6.60 -8.33 -4.17
N LEU A 37 6.35 -7.03 -3.99
CA LEU A 37 5.26 -6.35 -4.67
C LEU A 37 5.50 -6.34 -6.19
N ASP A 38 4.67 -7.09 -6.90
CA ASP A 38 4.63 -7.16 -8.36
C ASP A 38 3.28 -6.63 -8.89
N SER A 39 3.09 -6.64 -10.21
CA SER A 39 1.85 -6.15 -10.83
C SER A 39 0.59 -6.87 -10.36
N VAL A 40 0.67 -8.17 -10.05
CA VAL A 40 -0.49 -8.95 -9.56
C VAL A 40 -0.77 -8.58 -8.11
N ARG A 41 0.26 -8.54 -7.26
CA ARG A 41 0.12 -8.17 -5.84
C ARG A 41 -0.31 -6.72 -5.66
N PHE A 42 0.16 -5.80 -6.50
CA PHE A 42 -0.32 -4.41 -6.54
C PHE A 42 -1.84 -4.34 -6.78
N VAL A 43 -2.33 -5.11 -7.75
CA VAL A 43 -3.74 -5.23 -8.10
C VAL A 43 -4.58 -5.86 -6.99
N LEU A 44 -4.03 -6.83 -6.25
CA LEU A 44 -4.66 -7.44 -5.08
C LEU A 44 -4.71 -6.47 -3.89
N LEU A 45 -3.63 -5.74 -3.62
CA LEU A 45 -3.54 -4.75 -2.56
C LEU A 45 -4.54 -3.61 -2.77
N MET A 46 -4.66 -3.11 -4.00
CA MET A 46 -5.70 -2.15 -4.37
C MET A 46 -7.11 -2.69 -4.10
N LYS A 47 -7.38 -3.95 -4.47
CA LYS A 47 -8.69 -4.57 -4.22
C LYS A 47 -8.99 -4.67 -2.72
N GLN A 48 -8.00 -5.06 -1.92
CA GLN A 48 -8.13 -5.21 -0.48
C GLN A 48 -8.34 -3.86 0.24
N LEU A 49 -7.69 -2.81 -0.25
CA LEU A 49 -7.83 -1.45 0.27
C LEU A 49 -9.05 -0.70 -0.30
N GLY A 50 -9.80 -1.31 -1.22
CA GLY A 50 -11.00 -0.72 -1.80
C GLY A 50 -10.69 0.42 -2.78
N VAL A 51 -9.52 0.42 -3.41
CA VAL A 51 -9.12 1.45 -4.36
C VAL A 51 -9.95 1.33 -5.64
N ASN A 52 -10.60 2.42 -6.03
CA ASN A 52 -11.26 2.52 -7.33
C ASN A 52 -10.21 2.57 -8.46
N ARG A 53 -10.18 1.52 -9.29
CA ARG A 53 -9.23 1.37 -10.40
C ARG A 53 -9.43 2.36 -11.55
N GLU A 54 -10.63 2.95 -11.65
CA GLU A 54 -10.94 3.94 -12.68
C GLU A 54 -10.55 5.37 -12.27
N SER A 55 -10.09 5.56 -11.03
CA SER A 55 -9.59 6.85 -10.54
C SER A 55 -8.13 7.08 -10.92
N GLU A 56 -7.60 8.26 -10.59
CA GLU A 56 -6.17 8.57 -10.73
C GLU A 56 -5.30 7.95 -9.63
N VAL A 57 -5.91 7.41 -8.56
CA VAL A 57 -5.18 6.87 -7.40
C VAL A 57 -4.22 5.74 -7.77
N PRO A 58 -4.57 4.75 -8.61
CA PRO A 58 -3.64 3.71 -9.05
C PRO A 58 -2.38 4.25 -9.71
N ALA A 59 -2.50 5.33 -10.50
CA ALA A 59 -1.35 5.94 -11.16
C ALA A 59 -0.42 6.59 -10.12
N ARG A 60 -0.98 7.36 -9.17
CA ARG A 60 -0.21 7.98 -8.09
C ARG A 60 0.42 6.97 -7.13
N LEU A 61 -0.28 5.88 -6.83
CA LEU A 61 0.28 4.77 -6.05
C LEU A 61 1.46 4.11 -6.77
N ALA A 62 1.43 4.02 -8.11
CA ALA A 62 2.54 3.45 -8.87
C ALA A 62 3.79 4.35 -8.92
N GLU A 63 3.66 5.65 -8.62
CA GLU A 63 4.78 6.59 -8.54
C GLU A 63 5.60 6.44 -7.25
N ASP A 64 4.96 5.95 -6.17
CA ASP A 64 5.57 5.77 -4.85
C ASP A 64 5.01 4.52 -4.17
N LEU A 65 5.75 3.42 -4.29
CA LEU A 65 5.39 2.11 -3.74
C LEU A 65 5.85 1.91 -2.30
N SER A 66 6.11 2.99 -1.55
CA SER A 66 6.38 2.91 -0.10
C SER A 66 5.08 2.91 0.71
N ILE A 67 5.10 2.38 1.94
CA ILE A 67 3.94 2.45 2.84
C ILE A 67 3.48 3.91 3.05
N ALA A 68 4.43 4.85 3.19
CA ALA A 68 4.14 6.27 3.30
C ALA A 68 3.41 6.81 2.05
N GLY A 69 3.83 6.38 0.85
CA GLY A 69 3.17 6.68 -0.41
C GLY A 69 1.71 6.22 -0.43
N TRP A 70 1.49 4.96 -0.05
CA TRP A 70 0.16 4.39 0.04
C TRP A 70 -0.74 5.12 1.04
N VAL A 71 -0.24 5.40 2.24
CA VAL A 71 -1.00 6.14 3.26
C VAL A 71 -1.35 7.54 2.78
N ARG A 72 -0.41 8.25 2.14
CA ARG A 72 -0.62 9.60 1.61
C ARG A 72 -1.74 9.62 0.56
N GLU A 73 -1.66 8.74 -0.45
CA GLU A 73 -2.64 8.73 -1.54
C GLU A 73 -4.04 8.32 -1.06
N LEU A 74 -4.12 7.39 -0.11
CA LEU A 74 -5.39 6.92 0.46
C LEU A 74 -6.00 7.88 1.48
N ALA A 75 -5.20 8.73 2.12
CA ALA A 75 -5.71 9.79 2.99
C ALA A 75 -6.39 10.93 2.21
N GLY A 76 -5.97 11.16 0.96
CA GLY A 76 -6.51 12.19 0.07
C GLY A 76 -7.59 11.73 -0.90
N ALA A 77 -7.80 10.41 -1.05
CA ALA A 77 -8.80 9.86 -1.95
C ALA A 77 -10.19 9.78 -1.28
N PRO A 78 -11.26 10.32 -1.88
CA PRO A 78 -12.61 9.89 -1.53
C PRO A 78 -12.77 8.42 -1.94
N GLY A 79 -13.18 7.58 -0.98
CA GLY A 79 -13.40 6.14 -1.18
C GLY A 79 -14.57 5.83 -2.11
#